data_AF-A0A3B1DL55-F1
#
_entry.id   AF-A0A3B1DL55-F1
#
_cell.length_a   1.000
_cell.length_b   1.000
_cell.length_c   1.000
_cell.angle_alpha   90.00
_cell.angle_beta   90.00
_cell.angle_gamma   90.00
#
_symmetry.space_group_name_H-M   'P 1'
#
loop_
_entity.id
_entity.type
_entity.pdbx_description
1 polymer ?
#
loop_
_entity_poly.entity_id
_entity_poly.type
_entity_poly.pdbx_seq_one_letter_code
_entity_poly.pdbx_strand_id
1 'polypeptide(L)'
;MYDYWKSYCRYDCKHALCNAYHLRELTFLNKEEKQVWALKLKQFLRSVKRLVDYAKKKKQEGLSFEILMKCEKHYDEILEEGFIESLRQISEKPKRGREKQTKEYNMLRRLKNHKSEALAFLNDFKVPFDNNQAERDIRMNKVRQKISGTFRGETSHEDYCRIRSYVSTLKKNGENVLNCLVNAFKGSPWFPTLVGS
;
A
#
# COMPACT_ATOMS: atom_id res chain seq x y z
N MET A 1 -6.92 -0.63 -0.57
CA MET A 1 -5.54 -1.00 -0.19
C MET A 1 -5.45 -0.99 1.33
N TYR A 2 -4.96 -2.05 1.95
CA TYR A 2 -5.02 -2.24 3.41
C TYR A 2 -3.76 -2.91 3.97
N ASP A 3 -3.54 -2.76 5.28
CA ASP A 3 -2.35 -3.26 6.00
C ASP A 3 -2.53 -4.67 6.61
N TYR A 4 -3.30 -5.54 5.95
CA TYR A 4 -3.53 -6.94 6.39
C TYR A 4 -4.14 -7.08 7.79
N TRP A 5 -5.16 -6.28 8.13
CA TRP A 5 -6.03 -6.60 9.27
C TRP A 5 -7.13 -7.57 8.80
N LYS A 6 -7.17 -8.78 9.39
CA LYS A 6 -7.99 -9.93 8.96
C LYS A 6 -9.50 -9.63 8.82
N SER A 7 -9.97 -8.60 9.51
CA SER A 7 -11.36 -8.12 9.50
C SER A 7 -11.78 -7.51 8.15
N TYR A 8 -10.83 -6.98 7.36
CA TYR A 8 -11.14 -6.31 6.08
C TYR A 8 -11.24 -7.25 4.88
N CYS A 9 -10.83 -8.53 5.01
CA CYS A 9 -10.99 -9.55 3.96
C CYS A 9 -12.45 -9.95 3.70
N ARG A 10 -13.42 -9.33 4.38
CA ARG A 10 -14.85 -9.61 4.27
C ARG A 10 -15.61 -8.61 3.39
N TYR A 11 -14.95 -7.58 2.87
CA TYR A 11 -15.58 -6.56 2.03
C TYR A 11 -15.32 -6.83 0.55
N ASP A 12 -16.38 -6.80 -0.26
CA ASP A 12 -16.38 -7.13 -1.68
C ASP A 12 -15.73 -6.01 -2.52
N CYS A 13 -14.41 -5.92 -2.46
CA CYS A 13 -13.63 -4.92 -3.19
C CYS A 13 -12.29 -5.52 -3.66
N LYS A 14 -11.77 -5.03 -4.80
CA LYS A 14 -10.43 -5.42 -5.25
C LYS A 14 -9.39 -5.03 -4.20
N HIS A 15 -8.83 -6.02 -3.52
CA HIS A 15 -7.81 -5.81 -2.51
C HIS A 15 -6.46 -5.58 -3.19
N ALA A 16 -5.77 -4.51 -2.81
CA ALA A 16 -4.37 -4.29 -3.16
C ALA A 16 -3.57 -4.23 -1.85
N LEU A 17 -2.43 -4.90 -1.79
CA LEU A 17 -1.58 -4.88 -0.61
C LEU A 17 -0.67 -3.67 -0.62
N CYS A 18 -0.55 -2.99 0.52
CA CYS A 18 0.34 -1.85 0.66
C CYS A 18 1.80 -2.34 0.65
N ASN A 19 2.52 -2.12 -0.45
CA ASN A 19 3.91 -2.55 -0.54
C ASN A 19 4.81 -1.83 0.47
N ALA A 20 4.43 -0.65 1.01
CA ALA A 20 5.17 -0.02 2.10
C ALA A 20 5.22 -0.87 3.37
N TYR A 21 4.18 -1.66 3.66
CA TYR A 21 4.20 -2.62 4.75
C TYR A 21 5.17 -3.77 4.45
N HIS A 22 5.07 -4.36 3.25
CA HIS A 22 6.01 -5.40 2.82
C HIS A 22 7.46 -4.93 2.87
N LEU A 23 7.77 -3.71 2.44
CA LEU A 23 9.13 -3.17 2.52
C LEU A 23 9.65 -3.05 3.96
N ARG A 24 8.79 -2.73 4.93
CA ARG A 24 9.18 -2.68 6.36
C ARG A 24 9.51 -4.08 6.89
N GLU A 25 8.62 -5.03 6.62
CA GLU A 25 8.79 -6.42 7.05
C GLU A 25 10.02 -7.07 6.38
N LEU A 26 10.21 -6.89 5.07
CA LEU A 26 11.41 -7.34 4.35
C LEU A 26 12.70 -6.72 4.91
N THR A 27 12.63 -5.47 5.38
CA THR A 27 13.79 -4.83 6.02
C THR A 27 14.12 -5.50 7.34
N PHE A 28 13.11 -5.85 8.14
CA PHE A 28 13.29 -6.59 9.38
C PHE A 28 13.88 -7.98 9.11
N LEU A 29 13.30 -8.75 8.17
CA LEU A 29 13.79 -10.09 7.80
C LEU A 29 15.26 -10.08 7.35
N ASN A 30 15.65 -9.08 6.55
CA ASN A 30 17.03 -8.95 6.10
C ASN A 30 17.99 -8.53 7.23
N LYS A 31 17.60 -7.61 8.11
CA LYS A 31 18.49 -7.07 9.15
C LYS A 31 18.63 -8.00 10.35
N GLU A 32 17.51 -8.52 10.84
CA GLU A 32 17.45 -9.28 12.08
C GLU A 32 17.59 -10.78 11.83
N GLU A 33 16.94 -11.29 10.78
CA GLU A 33 16.88 -12.72 10.45
C GLU A 33 17.82 -13.11 9.29
N LYS A 34 18.63 -12.13 8.81
CA LYS A 34 19.68 -12.29 7.78
C LYS A 34 19.22 -12.96 6.47
N GLN A 35 17.92 -12.82 6.15
CA GLN A 35 17.31 -13.44 4.98
C GLN A 35 17.74 -12.72 3.69
N VAL A 36 18.49 -13.41 2.82
CA VAL A 36 19.03 -12.80 1.60
C VAL A 36 17.93 -12.52 0.57
N TRP A 37 16.99 -13.46 0.41
CA TRP A 37 15.83 -13.28 -0.47
C TRP A 37 15.02 -12.01 -0.14
N ALA A 38 14.96 -11.62 1.15
CA ALA A 38 14.20 -10.47 1.58
C ALA A 38 14.79 -9.16 1.04
N LEU A 39 16.12 -9.07 0.98
CA LEU A 39 16.81 -7.93 0.35
C LEU A 39 16.55 -7.89 -1.16
N LYS A 40 16.65 -9.04 -1.84
CA LYS A 40 16.38 -9.15 -3.28
C LYS A 40 14.97 -8.69 -3.60
N LEU A 41 13.97 -9.20 -2.87
CA LEU A 41 12.57 -8.83 -3.10
C LEU A 41 12.32 -7.34 -2.85
N LYS A 42 12.93 -6.78 -1.79
CA LYS A 42 12.85 -5.35 -1.49
C LYS A 42 13.42 -4.50 -2.63
N GLN A 43 14.56 -4.88 -3.19
CA GLN A 43 15.18 -4.19 -4.31
C GLN A 43 14.35 -4.32 -5.58
N PHE A 44 13.82 -5.51 -5.86
CA PHE A 44 12.90 -5.77 -6.96
C PHE A 44 11.68 -4.85 -6.91
N LEU A 45 10.92 -4.87 -5.79
CA LEU A 45 9.70 -4.07 -5.63
C LEU A 45 9.96 -2.56 -5.83
N ARG A 46 11.09 -2.06 -5.34
CA ARG A 46 11.49 -0.64 -5.56
C ARG A 46 11.83 -0.36 -7.02
N SER A 47 12.44 -1.31 -7.71
CA SER A 47 12.85 -1.16 -9.11
C SER A 47 11.63 -1.15 -10.03
N VAL A 48 10.71 -2.09 -9.85
CA VAL A 48 9.47 -2.11 -10.65
C VAL A 48 8.52 -0.95 -10.31
N LYS A 49 8.55 -0.43 -9.08
CA LYS A 49 7.88 0.84 -8.76
C LYS A 49 8.43 1.99 -9.62
N ARG A 50 9.76 2.12 -9.72
CA ARG A 50 10.39 3.17 -10.55
C ARG A 50 10.05 3.01 -12.04
N LEU A 51 9.95 1.77 -12.51
CA LEU A 51 9.52 1.47 -13.87
C LEU A 51 8.10 1.99 -14.14
N VAL A 52 7.15 1.69 -13.25
CA VAL A 52 5.78 2.22 -13.33
C VAL A 52 5.76 3.74 -13.22
N ASP A 53 6.50 4.34 -12.28
CA ASP A 53 6.58 5.79 -12.13
C ASP A 53 7.12 6.47 -13.40
N TYR A 54 8.09 5.84 -14.08
CA TYR A 54 8.63 6.33 -15.35
C TYR A 54 7.60 6.23 -16.48
N ALA A 55 6.91 5.09 -16.62
CA ALA A 55 5.84 4.90 -17.59
C ALA A 55 4.72 5.93 -17.42
N LYS A 56 4.28 6.17 -16.17
CA LYS A 56 3.30 7.22 -15.82
C LYS A 56 3.76 8.61 -16.25
N LYS A 57 5.04 8.97 -16.01
CA LYS A 57 5.60 10.26 -16.46
C LYS A 57 5.60 10.41 -17.98
N LYS A 58 5.74 9.30 -18.70
CA LYS A 58 5.63 9.24 -20.16
C LYS A 58 4.18 9.15 -20.67
N LYS A 59 3.18 9.28 -19.77
CA LYS A 59 1.75 9.18 -20.08
C LYS A 59 1.37 7.85 -20.73
N GLN A 60 2.09 6.78 -20.42
CA GLN A 60 1.71 5.43 -20.84
C GLN A 60 0.54 4.94 -19.99
N GLU A 61 -0.34 4.17 -20.62
CA GLU A 61 -1.53 3.61 -19.95
C GLU A 61 -1.23 2.31 -19.21
N GLY A 62 -0.11 1.64 -19.52
CA GLY A 62 0.32 0.40 -18.89
C GLY A 62 1.73 -0.02 -19.33
N LEU A 63 2.22 -1.10 -18.74
CA LEU A 63 3.45 -1.78 -19.17
C LEU A 63 3.14 -2.77 -20.30
N SER A 64 4.12 -3.08 -21.15
CA SER A 64 3.96 -4.12 -22.17
C SER A 64 3.83 -5.50 -21.53
N PHE A 65 3.13 -6.41 -22.22
CA PHE A 65 2.93 -7.79 -21.77
C PHE A 65 4.27 -8.50 -21.47
N GLU A 66 5.28 -8.28 -22.31
CA GLU A 66 6.61 -8.86 -22.12
C GLU A 66 7.28 -8.39 -20.82
N ILE A 67 7.16 -7.10 -20.48
CA ILE A 67 7.69 -6.54 -19.23
C ILE A 67 6.95 -7.10 -18.02
N LEU A 68 5.62 -7.21 -18.09
CA LEU A 68 4.80 -7.77 -17.02
C LEU A 68 5.20 -9.22 -16.72
N MET A 69 5.29 -10.06 -17.76
CA MET A 69 5.74 -11.45 -17.65
C MET A 69 7.12 -11.57 -17.02
N LYS A 70 8.08 -10.72 -17.44
CA LYS A 70 9.43 -10.69 -16.84
C LYS A 70 9.39 -10.31 -15.36
N CYS A 71 8.59 -9.32 -14.98
CA CYS A 71 8.44 -8.92 -13.58
C CYS A 71 7.82 -10.03 -12.74
N GLU A 72 6.75 -10.66 -13.23
CA GLU A 72 6.07 -11.74 -12.51
C GLU A 72 6.95 -12.98 -12.34
N LYS A 73 7.70 -13.36 -13.39
CA LYS A 73 8.66 -14.46 -13.32
C LYS A 73 9.75 -14.19 -12.31
N HIS A 74 10.35 -12.99 -12.36
CA HIS A 74 11.43 -12.65 -11.43
C HIS A 74 10.96 -12.56 -9.97
N TYR A 75 9.72 -12.12 -9.75
CA TYR A 75 9.10 -12.16 -8.43
C TYR A 75 9.00 -13.61 -7.90
N ASP A 76 8.54 -14.55 -8.73
CA ASP A 76 8.42 -15.96 -8.34
C ASP A 76 9.78 -16.58 -8.05
N GLU A 77 10.78 -16.33 -8.87
CA GLU A 77 12.16 -16.79 -8.67
C GLU A 77 12.71 -16.37 -7.29
N ILE A 78 12.50 -15.10 -6.90
CA ILE A 78 12.93 -14.62 -5.58
C ILE A 78 12.17 -15.31 -4.43
N LEU A 79 10.87 -15.57 -4.60
CA LEU A 79 10.10 -16.29 -3.58
C LEU A 79 10.56 -17.75 -3.46
N GLU A 80 10.86 -18.42 -4.57
CA GLU A 80 11.40 -19.78 -4.59
C GLU A 80 12.75 -19.85 -3.85
N GLU A 81 13.66 -18.92 -4.11
CA GLU A 81 14.90 -18.79 -3.34
C GLU A 81 14.62 -18.65 -1.84
N GLY A 82 13.63 -17.83 -1.47
CA GLY A 82 13.25 -17.66 -0.07
C GLY A 82 12.69 -18.92 0.58
N PHE A 83 11.89 -19.71 -0.16
CA PHE A 83 11.43 -21.01 0.33
C PHE A 83 12.59 -21.98 0.53
N ILE A 84 13.55 -22.02 -0.39
CA ILE A 84 14.76 -22.85 -0.27
C ILE A 84 15.59 -22.42 0.95
N GLU A 85 15.81 -21.11 1.13
CA GLU A 85 16.53 -20.56 2.28
C GLU A 85 15.83 -20.90 3.60
N SER A 86 14.50 -20.76 3.65
CA SER A 86 13.70 -21.11 4.83
C SER A 86 13.75 -22.60 5.16
N LEU A 87 13.76 -23.49 4.17
CA LEU A 87 13.86 -24.94 4.40
C LEU A 87 15.23 -25.34 4.98
N ARG A 88 16.32 -24.68 4.57
CA ARG A 88 17.68 -24.93 5.09
C ARG A 88 17.84 -24.56 6.56
N GLN A 89 16.97 -23.70 7.10
CA GLN A 89 17.04 -23.22 8.48
C GLN A 89 16.26 -24.09 9.47
N ILE A 90 15.52 -25.11 9.00
CA ILE A 90 14.82 -26.06 9.87
C ILE A 90 15.87 -26.90 10.61
N SER A 91 15.87 -26.87 11.95
CA SER A 91 16.85 -27.61 12.74
C SER A 91 16.59 -29.11 12.67
N GLU A 92 17.64 -29.92 12.50
CA GLU A 92 17.57 -31.39 12.42
C GLU A 92 17.06 -32.09 13.70
N LYS A 93 16.92 -31.38 14.83
CA LYS A 93 16.53 -31.99 16.10
C LYS A 93 15.01 -31.99 16.26
N PRO A 94 14.34 -33.15 16.36
CA PRO A 94 12.90 -33.21 16.52
C PRO A 94 12.50 -32.57 17.86
N LYS A 95 11.78 -31.46 17.80
CA LYS A 95 11.14 -30.87 18.99
C LYS A 95 9.77 -31.53 19.19
N ARG A 96 9.45 -31.87 20.44
CA ARG A 96 8.17 -32.50 20.78
C ARG A 96 7.03 -31.47 20.61
N GLY A 97 6.09 -31.74 19.71
CA GLY A 97 4.94 -30.88 19.41
C GLY A 97 5.01 -30.20 18.03
N ARG A 98 3.94 -29.51 17.62
CA ARG A 98 3.89 -28.80 16.33
C ARG A 98 4.89 -27.65 16.33
N GLU A 99 5.87 -27.70 15.43
CA GLU A 99 6.81 -26.60 15.27
C GLU A 99 6.09 -25.32 14.84
N LYS A 100 6.39 -24.23 15.55
CA LYS A 100 5.84 -22.92 15.22
C LYS A 100 6.43 -22.49 13.86
N GLN A 101 5.57 -22.23 12.88
CA GLN A 101 6.01 -21.68 11.59
C GLN A 101 6.75 -20.36 11.81
N THR A 102 7.89 -20.20 11.16
CA THR A 102 8.73 -19.01 11.28
C THR A 102 8.08 -17.79 10.62
N LYS A 103 8.55 -16.57 10.95
CA LYS A 103 7.96 -15.34 10.42
C LYS A 103 8.20 -15.22 8.91
N GLU A 104 9.40 -15.57 8.49
CA GLU A 104 9.90 -15.67 7.13
C GLU A 104 8.98 -16.56 6.27
N TYR A 105 8.72 -17.79 6.72
CA TYR A 105 7.89 -18.74 5.98
C TYR A 105 6.45 -18.24 5.84
N ASN A 106 5.89 -17.65 6.90
CA ASN A 106 4.55 -17.07 6.85
C ASN A 106 4.47 -15.89 5.88
N MET A 107 5.51 -15.05 5.83
CA MET A 107 5.60 -13.95 4.87
C MET A 107 5.68 -14.45 3.43
N LEU A 108 6.55 -15.43 3.15
CA LEU A 108 6.68 -16.05 1.81
C LEU A 108 5.35 -16.63 1.34
N ARG A 109 4.66 -17.40 2.20
CA ARG A 109 3.35 -17.96 1.88
C ARG A 109 2.32 -16.87 1.58
N ARG A 110 2.31 -15.79 2.37
CA ARG A 110 1.40 -14.66 2.14
C ARG A 110 1.70 -13.95 0.81
N LEU A 111 2.97 -13.70 0.52
CA LEU A 111 3.42 -13.07 -0.74
C LEU A 111 3.13 -13.92 -1.97
N LYS A 112 3.21 -15.24 -1.85
CA LYS A 112 2.83 -16.19 -2.90
C LYS A 112 1.31 -16.22 -3.10
N ASN A 113 0.55 -16.35 -2.02
CA ASN A 113 -0.91 -16.44 -2.09
C ASN A 113 -1.57 -15.15 -2.57
N HIS A 114 -0.94 -14.00 -2.28
CA HIS A 114 -1.45 -12.68 -2.66
C HIS A 114 -0.56 -11.97 -3.68
N LYS A 115 0.01 -12.74 -4.62
CA LYS A 115 0.90 -12.21 -5.68
C LYS A 115 0.19 -11.16 -6.52
N SER A 116 -1.05 -11.43 -6.93
CA SER A 116 -1.82 -10.53 -7.78
C SER A 116 -2.10 -9.20 -7.07
N GLU A 117 -2.38 -9.21 -5.78
CA GLU A 117 -2.61 -8.02 -4.97
C GLU A 117 -1.31 -7.25 -4.67
N ALA A 118 -0.19 -7.95 -4.50
CA ALA A 118 1.12 -7.34 -4.28
C ALA A 118 1.65 -6.65 -5.55
N LEU A 119 1.40 -7.24 -6.72
CA LEU A 119 1.84 -6.75 -8.03
C LEU A 119 0.76 -5.97 -8.80
N ALA A 120 -0.42 -5.73 -8.21
CA ALA A 120 -1.55 -5.07 -8.87
C ALA A 120 -1.19 -3.72 -9.52
N PHE A 121 -0.28 -2.95 -8.90
CA PHE A 121 0.19 -1.65 -9.41
C PHE A 121 0.99 -1.73 -10.72
N LEU A 122 1.46 -2.92 -11.11
CA LEU A 122 2.09 -3.16 -12.42
C LEU A 122 1.04 -3.22 -13.55
N ASN A 123 -0.11 -3.82 -13.25
CA ASN A 123 -1.20 -4.05 -14.21
C ASN A 123 -2.16 -2.85 -14.29
N ASP A 124 -2.42 -2.18 -13.17
CA ASP A 124 -3.29 -1.00 -13.10
C ASP A 124 -2.56 0.17 -12.44
N PHE A 125 -2.25 1.18 -13.25
CA PHE A 125 -1.57 2.40 -12.81
C PHE A 125 -2.39 3.24 -11.83
N LYS A 126 -3.71 3.03 -11.71
CA LYS A 126 -4.56 3.66 -10.70
C LYS A 126 -4.34 3.06 -9.32
N VAL A 127 -3.84 1.82 -9.23
CA VAL A 127 -3.48 1.20 -7.97
C VAL A 127 -2.14 1.81 -7.49
N PRO A 128 -2.12 2.50 -6.33
CA PRO A 128 -0.88 3.07 -5.83
C PRO A 128 0.05 1.95 -5.32
N PHE A 129 1.36 2.18 -5.32
CA PHE A 129 2.33 1.24 -4.73
C PHE A 129 2.25 1.23 -3.19
N ASP A 130 1.99 2.39 -2.60
CA ASP A 130 1.93 2.59 -1.16
C ASP A 130 0.64 3.31 -0.77
N ASN A 131 0.20 3.08 0.47
CA ASN A 131 -1.02 3.68 1.03
C ASN A 131 -0.78 5.09 1.60
N ASN A 132 0.30 5.77 1.18
CA ASN A 132 0.73 7.04 1.77
C ASN A 132 -0.40 8.08 1.79
N GLN A 133 -1.31 8.05 0.81
CA GLN A 133 -2.43 8.98 0.77
C GLN A 133 -3.47 8.70 1.86
N ALA A 134 -3.93 7.45 2.02
CA ALA A 134 -4.90 7.14 3.07
C ALA A 134 -4.26 7.27 4.46
N GLU A 135 -2.98 6.89 4.62
CA GLU A 135 -2.25 7.12 5.87
C GLU A 135 -2.12 8.63 6.18
N ARG A 136 -1.81 9.48 5.18
CA ARG A 136 -1.78 10.95 5.37
C ARG A 136 -3.13 11.51 5.77
N ASP A 137 -4.20 11.05 5.12
CA ASP A 137 -5.56 11.52 5.40
C ASP A 137 -6.00 11.12 6.83
N ILE A 138 -5.67 9.90 7.28
CA ILE A 138 -5.93 9.43 8.67
C ILE A 138 -5.01 10.12 9.69
N ARG A 139 -3.74 10.40 9.33
CA ARG A 139 -2.76 11.01 10.24
C ARG A 139 -3.26 12.33 10.81
N MET A 140 -4.01 13.10 10.04
CA MET A 140 -4.55 14.37 10.51
C MET A 140 -5.59 14.22 11.62
N ASN A 141 -6.36 13.12 11.63
CA ASN A 141 -7.26 12.79 12.74
C ASN A 141 -6.46 12.50 14.01
N LYS A 142 -5.36 11.74 13.90
CA LYS A 142 -4.47 11.45 15.02
C LYS A 142 -3.73 12.69 15.54
N VAL A 143 -3.29 13.58 14.65
CA VAL A 143 -2.67 14.86 15.02
C VAL A 143 -3.69 15.74 15.76
N ARG A 144 -4.92 15.85 15.26
CA ARG A 144 -5.98 16.59 15.93
C ARG A 144 -6.33 15.99 17.29
N GLN A 145 -6.38 14.66 17.40
CA GLN A 145 -6.57 13.99 18.69
C GLN A 145 -5.43 14.29 19.67
N LYS A 146 -4.18 14.31 19.19
CA LYS A 146 -3.00 14.63 20.01
C LYS A 146 -2.99 16.08 20.50
N ILE A 147 -3.36 17.04 19.64
CA ILE A 147 -3.28 18.48 19.93
C ILE A 147 -4.53 18.98 20.65
N SER A 148 -5.71 18.52 20.24
CA SER A 148 -7.01 19.08 20.65
C SER A 148 -7.93 18.06 21.34
N GLY A 149 -7.45 16.84 21.62
CA GLY A 149 -8.25 15.79 22.24
C GLY A 149 -9.32 15.21 21.32
N THR A 150 -10.24 14.44 21.91
CA THR A 150 -11.37 13.81 21.18
C THR A 150 -12.50 14.81 20.90
N PHE A 151 -13.38 14.50 19.94
CA PHE A 151 -14.61 15.28 19.76
C PHE A 151 -15.54 15.03 20.95
N ARG A 152 -16.23 16.08 21.42
CA ARG A 152 -17.22 15.98 22.50
C ARG A 152 -18.63 15.65 21.99
N GLY A 153 -18.86 15.75 20.68
CA GLY A 153 -20.13 15.45 20.02
C GLY A 153 -19.91 15.01 18.57
N GLU A 154 -20.88 14.28 18.04
CA GLU A 154 -20.84 13.69 16.69
C GLU A 154 -20.85 14.75 15.59
N THR A 155 -21.63 15.82 15.75
CA THR A 155 -21.68 16.95 14.81
C THR A 155 -20.30 17.57 14.57
N SER A 156 -19.52 17.80 15.62
CA SER A 156 -18.17 18.36 15.48
C SER A 156 -17.21 17.42 14.74
N HIS A 157 -17.42 16.10 14.85
CA HIS A 157 -16.66 15.11 14.11
C HIS A 157 -17.06 15.12 12.63
N GLU A 158 -18.36 15.20 12.32
CA GLU A 158 -18.87 15.29 10.96
C GLU A 158 -18.40 16.56 10.25
N ASP A 159 -18.49 17.73 10.89
CA ASP A 159 -18.01 19.00 10.33
C ASP A 159 -16.52 18.94 10.01
N TYR A 160 -15.73 18.38 10.91
CA TYR A 160 -14.31 18.17 10.68
C TYR A 160 -14.05 17.27 9.48
N CYS A 161 -14.76 16.13 9.38
CA CYS A 161 -14.65 15.21 8.27
C CYS A 161 -15.08 15.86 6.94
N ARG A 162 -16.14 16.67 6.94
CA ARG A 162 -16.66 17.39 5.76
C ARG A 162 -15.64 18.41 5.24
N ILE A 163 -15.11 19.27 6.11
CA ILE A 163 -14.09 20.26 5.75
C ILE A 163 -12.84 19.56 5.20
N ARG A 164 -12.39 18.49 5.87
CA ARG A 164 -11.22 17.71 5.43
C ARG A 164 -11.41 17.06 4.08
N SER A 165 -12.58 16.45 3.87
CA SER A 165 -12.92 15.81 2.60
C SER A 165 -12.93 16.83 1.47
N TYR A 166 -13.51 18.01 1.68
CA TYR A 166 -13.50 19.11 0.72
C TYR A 166 -12.06 19.54 0.35
N VAL A 167 -11.21 19.80 1.35
CA VAL A 167 -9.80 20.16 1.13
C VAL A 167 -9.02 19.06 0.40
N SER A 168 -9.26 17.78 0.73
CA SER A 168 -8.62 16.65 0.05
C SER A 168 -9.03 16.60 -1.43
N THR A 169 -10.30 16.80 -1.73
CA THR A 169 -10.83 16.85 -3.11
C THR A 169 -10.20 17.99 -3.91
N LEU A 170 -10.10 19.20 -3.35
CA LEU A 170 -9.45 20.33 -4.01
C LEU A 170 -8.01 20.02 -4.40
N LYS A 171 -7.23 19.49 -3.44
CA LYS A 171 -5.82 19.10 -3.70
C LYS A 171 -5.69 18.04 -4.78
N LYS A 172 -6.61 17.06 -4.82
CA LYS A 172 -6.61 16.00 -5.85
C LYS A 172 -6.88 16.55 -7.25
N ASN A 173 -7.62 17.65 -7.37
CA ASN A 173 -7.94 18.31 -8.64
C ASN A 173 -6.96 19.44 -8.99
N GLY A 174 -5.87 19.60 -8.23
CA GLY A 174 -4.85 20.63 -8.49
C GLY A 174 -5.32 22.06 -8.16
N GLU A 175 -6.41 22.20 -7.42
CA GLU A 175 -7.02 23.50 -7.11
C GLU A 175 -6.29 24.23 -5.99
N ASN A 176 -6.30 25.57 -6.05
CA ASN A 176 -5.78 26.40 -4.98
C ASN A 176 -6.75 26.37 -3.77
N VAL A 177 -6.36 25.64 -2.74
CA VAL A 177 -7.18 25.41 -1.54
C VAL A 177 -7.65 26.72 -0.89
N LEU A 178 -6.77 27.73 -0.77
CA LEU A 178 -7.14 28.98 -0.10
C LEU A 178 -8.20 29.73 -0.91
N ASN A 179 -8.02 29.85 -2.22
CA ASN A 179 -9.00 30.50 -3.10
C ASN A 179 -10.34 29.78 -3.07
N CYS A 180 -10.35 28.45 -3.14
CA CYS A 180 -11.57 27.65 -3.10
C CYS A 180 -12.29 27.71 -1.74
N LEU A 181 -11.56 27.87 -0.64
CA LEU A 181 -12.16 28.12 0.68
C LEU A 181 -12.78 29.51 0.74
N VAL A 182 -12.08 30.54 0.26
CA VAL A 182 -12.62 31.91 0.16
C VAL A 182 -13.90 31.92 -0.69
N ASN A 183 -13.91 31.24 -1.82
CA ASN A 183 -15.08 31.16 -2.69
C ASN A 183 -16.23 30.41 -2.03
N ALA A 184 -15.96 29.35 -1.27
CA ALA A 184 -16.97 28.64 -0.49
C ALA A 184 -17.64 29.57 0.55
N PHE A 185 -16.85 30.39 1.26
CA PHE A 185 -17.40 31.39 2.20
C PHE A 185 -18.17 32.52 1.49
N LYS A 186 -17.84 32.82 0.23
CA LYS A 186 -18.59 33.76 -0.62
C LYS A 186 -19.84 33.15 -1.26
N GLY A 187 -20.19 31.90 -0.94
CA GLY A 187 -21.36 31.22 -1.50
C GLY A 187 -21.16 30.62 -2.90
N SER A 188 -19.91 30.54 -3.37
CA SER A 188 -19.54 29.92 -4.66
C SER A 188 -18.52 28.78 -4.46
N PRO A 189 -18.87 27.72 -3.71
CA PRO A 189 -17.96 26.59 -3.51
C PRO A 189 -17.61 25.90 -4.82
N TRP A 190 -16.38 25.41 -4.91
CA TRP A 190 -15.92 24.65 -6.06
C TRP A 190 -16.49 23.22 -5.98
N PHE A 191 -16.94 22.70 -7.11
CA PHE A 191 -17.37 21.30 -7.22
C PHE A 191 -16.63 20.63 -8.37
N PRO A 192 -16.28 19.34 -8.23
CA PRO A 192 -15.67 18.60 -9.33
C PRO A 192 -16.68 18.52 -10.48
N THR A 193 -16.23 18.88 -11.68
CA THR A 193 -17.02 18.70 -12.89
C THR A 193 -17.16 17.20 -13.14
N LEU A 194 -18.37 16.66 -13.00
CA LEU A 194 -18.66 15.30 -13.44
C LEU A 194 -18.67 15.33 -14.97
N VAL A 195 -17.56 14.93 -15.58
CA VAL A 195 -17.55 14.64 -17.01
C VAL A 195 -18.37 13.37 -17.19
N GLY A 196 -19.64 13.54 -17.56
CA GLY A 196 -20.50 12.43 -17.97
C GLY A 196 -19.95 11.83 -19.25
N SER A 197 -19.57 10.56 -19.18
CA SER A 197 -19.41 9.66 -20.34
C SER A 197 -20.75 9.07 -20.73
#